data_AF-A0A6D0IIU3-F1
#
_entry.id   AF-A0A6D0IIU3-F1
#
_cell.length_a   1.000
_cell.length_b   1.000
_cell.length_c   1.000
_cell.angle_alpha   90.00
_cell.angle_beta   90.00
_cell.angle_gamma   90.00
#
_symmetry.space_group_name_H-M   'P 1'
#
loop_
_entity.id
_entity.type
_entity.pdbx_description
1 polymer ?
#
loop_
_entity_poly.entity_id
_entity_poly.type
_entity_poly.pdbx_seq_one_letter_code
_entity_poly.pdbx_strand_id
1 'polypeptide(L)' 'MFTFIELQGFSKRRQLLLPDDEFRAFQELLIQDPTAGDIIAGTGSFRKIRWNRSGMGKRGGIRIIYY' A
#
# COMPACT_ATOMS: atom_id res chain seq x y z
N MET A 1 18.43 3.50 -4.60
CA MET A 1 17.45 3.14 -5.65
C MET A 1 16.44 2.22 -5.03
N PHE A 2 15.15 2.60 -5.04
CA PHE A 2 14.07 1.77 -4.52
C PHE A 2 13.39 1.04 -5.68
N THR A 3 13.03 -0.23 -5.46
CA THR A 3 12.33 -1.04 -6.46
C THR A 3 11.03 -1.53 -5.82
N PHE A 4 9.91 -1.24 -6.49
CA PHE A 4 8.60 -1.76 -6.11
C PHE A 4 8.22 -2.90 -7.04
N ILE A 5 7.94 -4.07 -6.47
CA ILE A 5 7.55 -5.27 -7.23
C ILE A 5 6.08 -5.55 -6.92
N GLU A 6 5.24 -5.55 -7.96
CA GLU A 6 3.83 -5.85 -7.82
C GLU A 6 3.55 -7.34 -8.03
N LEU A 7 2.88 -7.97 -7.07
CA LEU A 7 2.29 -9.28 -7.29
C LEU A 7 1.13 -9.16 -8.29
N GLN A 8 0.89 -10.20 -9.10
CA GLN A 8 -0.14 -10.18 -10.14
C GLN A 8 -1.53 -9.78 -9.60
N GLY A 9 -1.89 -10.25 -8.40
CA GLY A 9 -3.16 -9.89 -7.75
C GLY A 9 -3.22 -8.45 -7.28
N PHE A 10 -2.09 -7.84 -6.94
CA PHE A 10 -2.00 -6.41 -6.63
C PHE A 10 -2.19 -5.59 -7.91
N SER A 11 -1.38 -5.87 -8.95
CA SER A 11 -1.37 -5.10 -10.19
C SER A 11 -2.74 -5.05 -10.88
N LYS A 12 -3.47 -6.19 -10.90
CA LYS A 12 -4.83 -6.29 -11.45
C LYS A 12 -5.86 -5.35 -10.81
N ARG A 13 -5.65 -4.92 -9.56
CA ARG A 13 -6.60 -4.08 -8.80
C ARG A 13 -6.06 -2.71 -8.46
N ARG A 14 -4.75 -2.50 -8.55
CA ARG A 14 -4.06 -1.28 -8.15
C ARG A 14 -4.70 -0.06 -8.82
N GLN A 15 -4.82 -0.03 -10.14
CA GLN A 15 -5.30 1.17 -10.84
C GLN A 15 -6.73 1.59 -10.43
N LEU A 16 -7.59 0.62 -10.12
CA LEU A 16 -8.97 0.88 -9.66
C LEU A 16 -9.03 1.40 -8.21
N LEU A 17 -8.17 0.85 -7.35
CA LEU A 17 -8.21 1.09 -5.91
C LEU A 17 -7.25 2.18 -5.43
N LEU A 18 -6.16 2.42 -6.16
CA LEU A 18 -5.06 3.32 -5.83
C LEU A 18 -4.52 3.92 -7.15
N PRO A 19 -5.17 5.00 -7.65
CA PRO A 19 -4.75 5.69 -8.86
C PRO A 19 -3.31 6.19 -8.77
N ASP A 20 -2.69 6.50 -9.90
CA ASP A 20 -1.25 6.69 -9.99
C ASP A 20 -0.69 7.78 -9.05
N ASP A 21 -1.43 8.88 -8.82
CA ASP A 21 -1.03 9.92 -7.87
C ASP A 21 -1.05 9.44 -6.41
N GLU A 22 -2.09 8.68 -6.02
CA GLU A 22 -2.14 8.07 -4.68
C GLU A 22 -1.11 6.96 -4.53
N PHE A 23 -0.84 6.21 -5.59
CA PHE A 23 0.17 5.16 -5.57
C PHE A 23 1.57 5.75 -5.44
N ARG A 24 1.85 6.87 -6.13
CA ARG A 24 3.10 7.63 -5.95
C ARG A 24 3.25 8.10 -4.51
N ALA A 25 2.21 8.71 -3.92
CA ALA A 25 2.25 9.13 -2.52
C ALA A 25 2.49 7.95 -1.56
N PHE A 26 1.89 6.79 -1.84
CA PHE A 26 2.16 5.57 -1.09
C PHE A 26 3.61 5.09 -1.24
N GLN A 27 4.17 5.12 -2.45
CA GLN A 27 5.58 4.77 -2.69
C GLN A 27 6.54 5.72 -1.98
N GLU A 28 6.28 7.03 -2.01
CA GLU A 28 7.06 8.04 -1.30
C GLU A 28 7.07 7.79 0.21
N LEU A 29 5.91 7.43 0.79
CA LEU A 29 5.82 7.03 2.20
C LEU A 29 6.73 5.83 2.50
N LEU A 30 6.71 4.79 1.67
CA LEU A 30 7.55 3.61 1.87
C LEU A 30 9.04 3.84 1.61
N ILE A 31 9.37 4.78 0.72
CA ILE A 31 10.75 5.23 0.50
C ILE A 31 11.31 5.90 1.75
N GLN A 32 10.49 6.70 2.44
CA GLN A 32 10.87 7.39 3.66
C GLN A 32 10.92 6.44 4.88
N ASP A 33 9.90 5.59 5.03
CA ASP A 33 9.80 4.62 6.12
C ASP A 33 9.23 3.28 5.62
N PRO A 34 10.11 2.30 5.31
CA PRO A 34 9.69 0.94 4.97
C PRO A 34 8.99 0.19 6.12
N THR A 35 8.96 0.75 7.34
CA THR A 35 8.36 0.13 8.52
C THR A 35 7.02 0.73 8.92
N ALA A 36 6.50 1.72 8.17
CA ALA A 36 5.28 2.46 8.46
C ALA A 36 4.00 1.58 8.55
N GLY A 37 4.05 0.33 8.10
CA GLY A 37 2.96 -0.62 8.21
C GLY A 37 3.06 -1.50 9.46
N ASP A 38 1.88 -1.80 10.04
CA ASP A 38 1.73 -2.73 11.16
C ASP A 38 2.20 -4.13 10.74
N ILE A 39 3.04 -4.79 11.55
CA ILE A 39 3.40 -6.20 11.33
C ILE A 39 2.16 -7.08 11.44
N ILE A 40 1.96 -7.96 10.46
CA ILE A 40 0.94 -9.00 10.51
C ILE A 40 1.54 -10.23 11.20
N ALA A 41 1.08 -10.51 12.42
CA ALA A 41 1.54 -11.67 13.19
C ALA A 41 1.37 -12.99 12.41
N GLY A 42 2.35 -13.89 12.54
CA GLY A 42 2.32 -15.21 11.88
C GLY A 42 2.68 -15.22 10.39
N THR A 43 3.10 -14.10 9.80
CA THR A 43 3.42 -14.01 8.36
C THR A 43 4.91 -13.93 8.03
N GLY A 44 5.78 -13.87 9.05
CA GLY A 44 7.22 -13.87 8.86
C GLY A 44 7.85 -12.55 8.39
N SER A 45 7.08 -11.45 8.24
CA SER A 45 7.54 -10.04 8.13
C SER A 45 6.54 -9.11 7.43
N PHE A 46 5.44 -9.63 6.87
CA PHE A 46 4.51 -8.80 6.12
C PHE A 46 3.94 -7.66 6.97
N ARG A 47 3.78 -6.51 6.32
CA ARG A 47 3.29 -5.27 6.89
C ARG A 47 1.98 -4.86 6.24
N LYS A 48 1.14 -4.15 6.99
CA LYS A 48 -0.16 -3.65 6.55
C LYS A 48 -0.28 -2.16 6.80
N ILE A 49 -0.58 -1.40 5.75
CA ILE A 49 -0.95 0.02 5.84
C ILE A 49 -2.44 0.17 5.55
N ARG A 50 -3.12 0.98 6.38
CA ARG A 50 -4.47 1.47 6.10
C ARG A 50 -4.33 2.78 5.32
N TRP A 51 -4.79 2.80 4.08
CA TRP A 51 -4.68 3.95 3.20
C TRP A 51 -6.04 4.60 3.00
N ASN A 52 -6.15 5.88 3.34
CA ASN A 52 -7.35 6.66 3.11
C ASN A 52 -7.26 7.29 1.73
N ARG A 53 -8.20 6.95 0.86
CA ARG A 53 -8.27 7.51 -0.49
C ARG A 53 -8.84 8.92 -0.46
N SER A 54 -8.33 9.79 -1.32
CA SER A 54 -8.79 11.17 -1.40
C SER A 54 -10.26 11.22 -1.85
N GLY A 55 -11.05 12.11 -1.23
CA GLY A 55 -12.48 12.25 -1.53
C GLY A 55 -13.37 11.08 -1.09
N MET A 56 -12.82 10.08 -0.40
CA MET A 56 -13.56 8.90 0.06
C MET A 56 -13.77 8.93 1.59
N GLY A 57 -14.99 8.62 2.04
CA GLY A 57 -15.28 8.43 3.47
C GLY A 57 -14.67 7.13 4.03
N LYS A 58 -14.91 6.85 5.32
CA LYS A 58 -14.36 5.67 6.03
C LYS A 58 -14.52 4.33 5.30
N ARG A 59 -15.58 4.16 4.49
CA ARG A 59 -15.86 2.93 3.72
C ARG A 59 -15.02 2.79 2.45
N GLY A 60 -14.39 3.85 1.96
CA GLY A 60 -13.59 3.84 0.73
C GLY A 60 -12.09 3.68 0.95
N GLY A 61 -11.62 3.59 2.21
CA GLY A 61 -10.23 3.29 2.51
C GLY A 61 -9.84 1.86 2.11
N ILE A 62 -8.57 1.66 1.77
CA ILE A 62 -8.02 0.36 1.36
C ILE A 62 -6.93 -0.12 2.32
N ARG A 63 -6.57 -1.39 2.21
CA ARG A 63 -5.46 -1.99 2.95
C ARG A 63 -4.42 -2.48 1.97
N ILE A 64 -3.19 -2.01 2.13
CA ILE A 64 -2.06 -2.42 1.31
C ILE A 64 -1.16 -3.31 2.16
N ILE A 65 -0.80 -4.46 1.64
CA ILE A 65 0.08 -5.44 2.30
C ILE A 65 1.37 -5.52 1.48
N TYR A 66 2.52 -5.42 2.15
CA TYR A 66 3.85 -5.46 1.54
C TYR A 66 4.85 -6.18 2.46
N TYR A 67 6.01 -6.55 1.93
CA TYR A 67 7.14 -7.10 2.67
C TYR A 67 8.45 -6.62 2.05
#